data_AF-A0A353CAK4-F1
#
_entry.id   AF-A0A353CAK4-F1
#
_cell.length_a   1.000
_cell.length_b   1.000
_cell.length_c   1.000
_cell.angle_alpha   90.00
_cell.angle_beta   90.00
_cell.angle_gamma   90.00
#
_symmetry.space_group_name_H-M   'P 1'
#
loop_
_entity.id
_entity.type
_entity.pdbx_description
1 polymer ?
#
loop_
_entity_poly.entity_id
_entity_poly.type
_entity_poly.pdbx_seq_one_letter_code
_entity_poly.pdbx_strand_id
1 'polypeptide(L)'
;MTESDELIGTVKGPGDAPHEYLFLTPNNKKTRIGEFVYYLAEAGNETRQILGTIKSRRLIRSLPDAFLAVPGIKPSAISALIGSDPQPEIYQITVETIGYFSNSLGNFVNPRIPPDPGDVVHLASSSTLASILSP
;
A
#
# COMPACT_ATOMS: atom_id res chain seq x y z
N MET A 1 19.32 12.10 5.05
CA MET A 1 18.43 11.03 5.55
C MET A 1 18.25 10.06 4.40
N THR A 2 18.80 8.86 4.48
CA THR A 2 18.46 7.77 3.56
C THR A 2 17.02 7.37 3.87
N GLU A 3 16.09 7.61 2.95
CA GLU A 3 14.71 7.13 3.10
C GLU A 3 14.74 5.61 3.05
N SER A 4 14.35 4.95 4.14
CA SER A 4 14.16 3.50 4.17
C SER A 4 12.76 3.15 3.69
N ASP A 5 12.62 2.00 3.05
CA ASP A 5 11.31 1.45 2.72
C ASP A 5 10.47 1.24 4.00
N GLU A 6 9.16 1.45 3.91
CA GLU A 6 8.26 1.48 5.06
C GLU A 6 7.16 0.44 4.92
N LEU A 7 6.96 -0.38 5.96
CA LEU A 7 5.82 -1.28 6.05
C LEU A 7 4.52 -0.46 6.04
N ILE A 8 3.72 -0.59 4.98
CA ILE A 8 2.57 0.29 4.74
C ILE A 8 1.22 -0.42 4.86
N GLY A 9 1.17 -1.74 4.73
CA GLY A 9 -0.10 -2.46 4.87
C GLY A 9 0.01 -3.96 4.70
N THR A 10 -1.17 -4.59 4.60
CA THR A 10 -1.32 -6.05 4.52
C THR A 10 -2.25 -6.43 3.39
N VAL A 11 -1.85 -7.39 2.57
CA VAL A 11 -2.62 -7.86 1.42
C VAL A 11 -3.94 -8.48 1.88
N LYS A 12 -5.01 -8.03 1.23
CA LYS A 12 -6.37 -8.56 1.40
C LYS A 12 -6.65 -9.70 0.42
N GLY A 13 -6.11 -9.61 -0.79
CA GLY A 13 -6.33 -10.57 -1.87
C GLY A 13 -6.30 -9.93 -3.26
N PRO A 14 -6.84 -10.60 -4.28
CA PRO A 14 -6.81 -10.11 -5.66
C PRO A 14 -7.70 -8.87 -5.86
N GLY A 15 -7.35 -8.06 -6.86
CA GLY A 15 -8.18 -6.96 -7.37
C GLY A 15 -9.16 -7.40 -8.45
N ASP A 16 -9.83 -6.43 -9.08
CA ASP A 16 -10.85 -6.71 -10.10
C ASP A 16 -10.21 -7.05 -11.46
N ALA A 17 -9.04 -6.49 -11.78
CA ALA A 17 -8.32 -6.77 -13.02
C ALA A 17 -7.23 -7.84 -12.85
N PRO A 18 -6.88 -8.59 -13.93
CA PRO A 18 -5.65 -9.38 -13.96
C PRO A 18 -4.47 -8.42 -13.75
N HIS A 19 -3.58 -8.70 -12.81
CA HIS A 19 -2.48 -7.82 -12.36
C HIS A 19 -2.83 -6.79 -11.29
N GLU A 20 -4.02 -6.86 -10.69
CA GLU A 20 -4.32 -6.07 -9.51
C GLU A 20 -4.36 -6.91 -8.24
N TYR A 21 -3.94 -6.29 -7.15
CA TYR A 21 -4.19 -6.79 -5.81
C TYR A 21 -4.63 -5.66 -4.89
N LEU A 22 -5.24 -6.05 -3.78
CA LEU A 22 -5.76 -5.16 -2.76
C LEU A 22 -4.96 -5.32 -1.49
N PHE A 23 -4.60 -4.21 -0.84
CA PHE A 23 -4.08 -4.23 0.52
C PHE A 23 -4.84 -3.25 1.42
N LEU A 24 -4.80 -3.52 2.73
CA LEU A 24 -5.42 -2.69 3.75
C LEU A 24 -4.37 -1.90 4.51
N THR A 25 -4.69 -0.65 4.84
CA THR A 25 -3.82 0.21 5.61
C THR A 25 -4.62 1.24 6.44
N PRO A 26 -4.16 1.56 7.67
CA PRO A 26 -4.64 2.73 8.38
C PRO A 26 -3.93 4.03 7.93
N ASN A 27 -2.88 3.94 7.09
CA ASN A 27 -2.05 5.08 6.72
C ASN A 27 -2.59 5.81 5.49
N ASN A 28 -3.36 6.86 5.74
CA ASN A 28 -3.92 7.75 4.71
C ASN A 28 -2.86 8.62 3.99
N LYS A 29 -1.75 8.97 4.66
CA LYS A 29 -0.84 10.01 4.17
C LYS A 29 0.18 9.52 3.14
N LYS A 30 0.50 8.22 3.20
CA LYS A 30 1.56 7.55 2.44
C LYS A 30 1.02 6.44 1.51
N THR A 31 -0.21 6.63 1.04
CA THR A 31 -0.88 5.73 0.08
C THR A 31 -1.59 6.54 -1.01
N ARG A 32 -0.85 7.46 -1.62
CA ARG A 32 -1.33 8.35 -2.68
C ARG A 32 -1.29 7.62 -4.03
N ILE A 33 -2.20 8.00 -4.92
CA ILE A 33 -2.20 7.50 -6.30
C ILE A 33 -0.86 7.84 -6.97
N GLY A 34 -0.27 6.85 -7.64
CA GLY A 34 1.04 6.96 -8.29
C GLY A 34 2.24 6.65 -7.39
N GLU A 35 2.05 6.44 -6.08
CA GLU A 35 3.13 5.94 -5.23
C GLU A 35 3.46 4.47 -5.57
N PHE A 36 4.72 4.11 -5.41
CA PHE A 36 5.22 2.77 -5.67
C PHE A 36 5.28 1.96 -4.39
N VAL A 37 4.79 0.73 -4.47
CA VAL A 37 4.84 -0.24 -3.38
C VAL A 37 5.42 -1.55 -3.89
N TYR A 38 5.86 -2.40 -2.98
CA TYR A 38 6.26 -3.75 -3.33
C TYR A 38 5.85 -4.77 -2.26
N TYR A 39 5.79 -6.03 -2.68
CA TYR A 39 5.81 -7.20 -1.82
C TYR A 39 6.99 -8.09 -2.21
N LEU A 40 7.33 -9.04 -1.34
CA LEU A 40 8.36 -10.03 -1.61
C LEU A 40 7.71 -11.29 -2.16
N ALA A 41 8.26 -11.85 -3.23
CA ALA A 41 7.81 -13.10 -3.80
C ALA A 41 9.00 -14.00 -4.18
N GLU A 42 8.82 -15.30 -4.04
CA GLU A 42 9.80 -16.29 -4.47
C GLU A 42 9.68 -16.51 -5.99
N ALA A 43 10.66 -16.02 -6.75
CA ALA A 43 10.73 -16.20 -8.21
C ALA A 43 11.89 -17.14 -8.56
N GLY A 44 11.61 -18.44 -8.57
CA GLY A 44 12.62 -19.48 -8.73
C GLY A 44 13.34 -19.71 -7.40
N ASN A 45 14.65 -19.47 -7.36
CA ASN A 45 15.49 -19.62 -6.16
C ASN A 45 15.85 -18.27 -5.49
N GLU A 46 15.21 -17.18 -5.93
CA GLU A 46 15.50 -15.84 -5.43
C GLU A 46 14.21 -15.15 -4.99
N THR A 47 14.26 -14.56 -3.78
CA THR A 47 13.24 -13.62 -3.31
C THR A 47 13.39 -12.30 -4.09
N ARG A 48 12.32 -11.87 -4.77
CA ARG A 48 12.28 -10.65 -5.57
C ARG A 48 11.32 -9.63 -4.95
N GLN A 49 11.69 -8.36 -5.05
CA GLN A 49 10.78 -7.25 -4.79
C GLN A 49 9.90 -7.03 -6.02
N ILE A 50 8.62 -7.40 -5.91
CA ILE A 50 7.65 -7.20 -6.97
C ILE A 50 7.00 -5.84 -6.78
N LEU A 51 7.35 -4.90 -7.65
CA LEU A 51 6.84 -3.53 -7.63
C LEU A 51 5.45 -3.45 -8.25
N GLY A 52 4.68 -2.49 -7.74
CA GLY A 52 3.43 -2.03 -8.33
C GLY A 52 3.17 -0.56 -8.00
N THR A 53 2.20 0.02 -8.69
CA THR A 53 1.77 1.40 -8.49
C THR A 53 0.39 1.45 -7.85
N ILE A 54 0.21 2.39 -6.91
CA ILE A 54 -1.11 2.64 -6.33
C ILE A 54 -2.01 3.26 -7.39
N LYS A 55 -3.04 2.51 -7.79
CA LYS A 55 -4.02 2.89 -8.81
C LYS A 55 -5.22 3.61 -8.21
N SER A 56 -5.72 3.12 -7.08
CA SER A 56 -6.88 3.73 -6.42
C SER A 56 -6.89 3.47 -4.92
N ARG A 57 -7.69 4.28 -4.21
CA ARG A 57 -7.91 4.19 -2.77
C ARG A 57 -9.39 4.33 -2.44
N ARG A 58 -9.87 3.56 -1.47
CA ARG A 58 -11.24 3.60 -0.97
C ARG A 58 -11.25 3.50 0.55
N LEU A 59 -11.98 4.38 1.23
CA LEU A 59 -12.25 4.24 2.66
C LEU A 59 -13.26 3.10 2.86
N ILE A 60 -12.87 2.05 3.58
CA ILE A 60 -13.73 0.87 3.83
C ILE A 60 -14.21 0.76 5.28
N ARG A 61 -13.54 1.45 6.20
CA ARG A 61 -14.01 1.69 7.56
C ARG A 61 -13.82 3.16 7.87
N SER A 62 -14.90 3.92 7.92
CA SER A 62 -14.90 5.33 8.32
C SER A 62 -15.00 5.47 9.83
N LEU A 63 -14.73 6.68 10.30
CA LEU A 63 -15.20 7.10 11.62
C LEU A 63 -16.74 7.12 11.66
N PRO A 64 -17.37 7.00 12.84
CA PRO A 64 -18.81 7.19 12.98
C PRO A 64 -19.27 8.56 12.45
N ASP A 65 -20.39 8.60 11.73
CA ASP A 65 -20.90 9.83 11.13
C ASP A 65 -21.17 10.93 12.16
N ALA A 66 -21.58 10.56 13.38
CA ALA A 66 -21.77 11.49 14.48
C ALA A 66 -20.49 12.28 14.84
N PHE A 67 -19.30 11.69 14.60
CA PHE A 67 -18.03 12.36 14.84
C PHE A 67 -17.67 13.35 13.71
N LEU A 68 -18.33 13.24 12.55
CA LEU A 68 -18.12 14.07 11.37
C LEU A 68 -19.22 15.12 11.17
N ALA A 69 -20.30 15.03 11.95
CA ALA A 69 -21.49 15.86 11.79
C ALA A 69 -21.29 17.35 12.15
N VAL A 70 -20.22 17.68 12.90
CA VAL A 70 -19.95 19.06 13.34
C VAL A 70 -18.66 19.59 12.68
N PRO A 71 -18.77 20.42 11.62
CA PRO A 71 -17.63 21.02 10.97
C PRO A 71 -16.76 21.82 11.95
N GLY A 72 -15.43 21.72 11.80
CA GLY A 72 -14.47 22.45 12.64
C GLY A 72 -14.12 21.77 13.96
N ILE A 73 -14.87 20.75 14.38
CA ILE A 73 -14.53 19.92 15.54
C ILE A 73 -13.79 18.67 15.06
N LYS A 74 -12.62 18.40 15.64
CA LYS A 74 -11.89 17.15 15.35
C LYS A 74 -12.67 15.95 15.92
N PRO A 75 -12.81 14.84 15.18
CA PRO A 75 -13.46 13.63 15.67
C PRO A 75 -12.94 13.13 17.02
N SER A 76 -11.64 13.30 17.28
CA SER A 76 -11.00 12.94 18.55
C SER A 76 -11.53 13.71 19.77
N ALA A 77 -12.05 14.92 19.58
CA ALA A 77 -12.64 15.70 20.67
C ALA A 77 -14.02 15.15 21.05
N ILE A 78 -14.80 14.70 20.05
CA ILE A 78 -16.12 14.09 20.25
C ILE A 78 -15.96 12.72 20.89
N SER A 79 -15.01 11.91 20.42
CA SER A 79 -14.74 10.58 20.96
C SER A 79 -14.35 10.63 22.45
N ALA A 80 -13.50 11.59 22.82
CA ALA A 80 -13.11 11.83 24.21
C ALA A 80 -14.30 12.24 25.11
N LEU A 81 -15.23 13.05 24.57
CA LEU A 81 -16.42 13.49 25.31
C LEU A 81 -17.36 12.33 25.66
N ILE A 82 -17.46 11.32 24.79
CA ILE A 82 -18.36 10.18 24.98
C ILE A 82 -17.67 8.93 25.56
N GLY A 83 -16.39 9.02 25.91
CA GLY A 83 -15.61 7.90 26.46
C GLY A 83 -15.37 6.76 25.47
N SER A 84 -15.26 7.07 24.18
CA SER A 84 -15.02 6.08 23.11
C SER A 84 -13.64 6.26 22.50
N ASP A 85 -12.89 5.17 22.36
CA ASP A 85 -11.67 5.14 21.58
C ASP A 85 -12.00 5.04 20.09
N PRO A 86 -11.69 6.06 19.26
CA PRO A 86 -11.99 6.00 17.85
C PRO A 86 -11.14 4.92 17.21
N GLN A 87 -11.79 3.90 16.63
CA GLN A 87 -11.08 2.93 15.81
C GLN A 87 -10.46 3.64 14.61
N PRO A 88 -9.23 3.25 14.20
CA PRO A 88 -8.60 3.89 13.05
C PRO A 88 -9.41 3.60 11.79
N GLU A 89 -9.49 4.60 10.93
CA GLU A 89 -9.98 4.43 9.57
C GLU A 89 -9.16 3.36 8.85
N ILE A 90 -9.81 2.60 7.97
CA ILE A 90 -9.11 1.63 7.12
C ILE A 90 -9.39 1.94 5.67
N TYR A 91 -8.30 2.04 4.92
CA TYR A 91 -8.29 2.25 3.49
C TYR A 91 -7.98 0.94 2.80
N GLN A 92 -8.76 0.62 1.78
CA GLN A 92 -8.45 -0.39 0.79
C GLN A 92 -7.74 0.29 -0.37
N ILE A 93 -6.55 -0.20 -0.68
CA ILE A 93 -5.70 0.32 -1.75
C ILE A 93 -5.65 -0.72 -2.86
N THR A 94 -5.87 -0.27 -4.09
CA THR A 94 -5.72 -1.09 -5.28
C THR A 94 -4.36 -0.80 -5.90
N VAL A 95 -3.56 -1.84 -6.09
CA VAL A 95 -2.24 -1.76 -6.69
C VAL A 95 -2.25 -2.48 -8.02
N GLU A 96 -1.66 -1.85 -9.03
CA GLU A 96 -1.40 -2.47 -10.33
C GLU A 96 0.06 -2.96 -10.35
N THR A 97 0.24 -4.28 -10.52
CA THR A 97 1.54 -4.94 -10.49
C THR A 97 2.35 -4.65 -11.76
N ILE A 98 3.59 -4.19 -11.58
CA ILE A 98 4.56 -3.97 -12.66
C ILE A 98 5.45 -5.21 -12.82
N GLY A 99 6.10 -5.65 -11.74
CA GLY A 99 7.10 -6.72 -11.78
C GLY A 99 8.37 -6.37 -10.99
N TYR A 100 9.45 -7.10 -11.22
CA TYR A 100 10.77 -6.76 -10.67
C TYR A 100 11.70 -6.30 -11.79
N PHE A 101 12.71 -5.51 -11.46
CA PHE A 101 13.72 -5.10 -12.43
C PHE A 101 14.84 -6.14 -12.54
N SER A 102 15.11 -6.58 -13.77
CA SER A 102 16.18 -7.52 -14.06
C SER A 102 17.40 -6.77 -14.58
N ASN A 103 18.47 -6.72 -13.78
CA ASN A 103 19.74 -6.10 -14.18
C ASN A 103 20.38 -6.80 -15.39
N SER A 104 20.18 -8.11 -15.55
CA SER A 104 20.72 -8.85 -16.70
C SER A 104 20.00 -8.52 -18.00
N LEU A 105 18.70 -8.19 -17.94
CA LEU A 105 17.90 -7.82 -19.11
C LEU A 105 17.78 -6.30 -19.30
N GLY A 106 18.16 -5.50 -18.30
CA GLY A 106 17.99 -4.05 -18.30
C GLY A 106 16.52 -3.62 -18.36
N ASN A 107 15.59 -4.46 -17.92
CA ASN A 107 14.15 -4.20 -18.04
C ASN A 107 13.34 -4.87 -16.92
N PHE A 108 12.08 -4.46 -16.77
CA PHE A 108 11.11 -5.08 -15.88
C PHE A 108 10.63 -6.43 -16.41
N VAL A 109 10.57 -7.40 -15.51
CA VAL A 109 10.01 -8.73 -15.74
C VAL A 109 8.84 -8.93 -14.80
N ASN A 110 7.68 -9.27 -15.35
CA ASN A 110 6.51 -9.64 -14.56
C ASN A 110 6.46 -11.17 -14.41
N PRO A 111 6.78 -11.72 -13.21
CA PRO A 111 6.78 -13.16 -13.01
C PRO A 111 5.37 -13.76 -12.89
N ARG A 112 4.32 -12.94 -12.90
CA ARG A 112 2.91 -13.33 -12.74
C ARG A 112 2.63 -14.10 -11.44
N ILE A 113 3.38 -13.78 -10.38
CA ILE A 113 3.22 -14.34 -9.04
C ILE A 113 2.46 -13.30 -8.21
N PRO A 114 1.15 -13.46 -7.95
CA PRO A 114 0.41 -12.55 -7.08
C PRO A 114 0.84 -12.74 -5.61
N PRO A 115 0.65 -11.72 -4.75
CA PRO A 115 0.84 -11.90 -3.31
C PRO A 115 -0.30 -12.71 -2.69
N ASP A 116 -0.01 -13.36 -1.57
CA ASP A 116 -1.01 -14.08 -0.78
C ASP A 116 -1.73 -13.12 0.20
N PRO A 117 -3.02 -13.38 0.52
CA PRO A 117 -3.68 -12.69 1.61
C PRO A 117 -2.89 -12.84 2.92
N GLY A 118 -2.60 -11.72 3.58
CA GLY A 118 -1.75 -11.68 4.78
C GLY A 118 -0.31 -11.23 4.52
N ASP A 119 0.16 -11.22 3.27
CA ASP A 119 1.47 -10.70 2.93
C ASP A 119 1.60 -9.21 3.29
N VAL A 120 2.82 -8.82 3.64
CA VAL A 120 3.13 -7.43 3.95
C VAL A 120 3.45 -6.65 2.68
N VAL A 121 3.01 -5.38 2.65
CA VAL A 121 3.30 -4.44 1.58
C VAL A 121 4.17 -3.32 2.12
N HIS A 122 5.21 -2.97 1.36
CA HIS A 122 6.13 -1.90 1.68
C HIS A 122 5.98 -0.74 0.68
N LEU A 123 6.06 0.49 1.17
CA LEU A 123 6.25 1.68 0.34
C LEU A 123 7.71 1.74 -0.10
N ALA A 124 7.95 1.85 -1.40
CA ALA A 124 9.28 1.96 -1.97
C ALA A 124 9.85 3.38 -1.73
N SER A 125 11.04 3.47 -1.16
CA SER A 125 11.74 4.73 -0.98
C SER A 125 12.26 5.30 -2.30
N SER A 126 12.53 6.61 -2.33
CA SER A 126 13.15 7.27 -3.48
C SER A 126 14.49 6.64 -3.85
N SER A 127 15.27 6.17 -2.87
CA SER A 127 16.52 5.45 -3.08
C SER A 127 16.32 4.08 -3.74
N THR A 128 15.33 3.32 -3.31
CA THR A 128 14.98 2.02 -3.92
C THR A 128 14.50 2.23 -5.36
N LEU A 129 13.71 3.27 -5.62
CA LEU A 129 13.29 3.57 -6.99
C LEU A 129 14.44 4.04 -7.87
N ALA A 130 15.36 4.86 -7.34
CA ALA A 130 16.52 5.35 -8.09
C ALA A 130 17.46 4.22 -8.53
N SER A 131 17.71 3.22 -7.67
CA SER A 131 18.54 2.06 -8.03
C SER A 131 17.92 1.16 -9.10
N ILE A 132 16.61 1.29 -9.33
CA ILE A 132 15.82 0.47 -10.25
C ILE A 132 15.56 1.20 -11.58
N LEU A 133 15.31 2.52 -11.52
CA LEU A 133 14.91 3.33 -12.67
C LEU A 133 16.09 4.06 -13.35
N SER A 134 17.22 4.19 -12.66
CA SER A 134 18.44 4.82 -13.17
C SER A 134 19.68 3.97 -12.86
N PRO A 135 19.77 2.74 -13.38
CA PRO A 135 20.90 1.85 -13.15
C PRO A 135 22.20 2.31 -13.83
#